data_AF-A0AAD9EDR9-F1
#
_entry.id   AF-A0AAD9EDR9-F1
#
_cell.length_a   1.000
_cell.length_b   1.000
_cell.length_c   1.000
_cell.angle_alpha   90.00
_cell.angle_beta   90.00
_cell.angle_gamma   90.00
#
_symmetry.space_group_name_H-M   'P 1'
#
loop_
_entity.id
_entity.type
_entity.pdbx_description
1 polymer ?
#
loop_
_entity_poly.entity_id
_entity_poly.type
_entity_poly.pdbx_seq_one_letter_code
_entity_poly.pdbx_strand_id
1 'polypeptide(L)'
;PKHPLAELPRATFDLEEWKRQYSNIKNHEEAMNWFWSNANFEEFSLWKVKYKYNDELTMTFMSNNLIGGFNNRLEGSRKFIFGCAAVYGANNDSVIEGAFVIRGQDYKPAFDVAPDYESYDFEKLDPTKAEDKQYVSDSWGWEKPITHNGKEYPVADGKVFK
;
A
#
# COMPACT_ATOMS: atom_id res chain seq x y z
N PRO A 1 6.05 24.35 1.82
CA PRO A 1 7.27 23.69 2.39
C PRO A 1 7.76 22.63 1.42
N LYS A 2 9.08 22.36 1.35
CA LYS A 2 9.57 21.19 0.59
C LYS A 2 9.13 19.92 1.31
N HIS A 3 8.83 18.87 0.56
CA HIS A 3 8.44 17.57 1.12
C HIS A 3 9.64 16.98 1.88
N PRO A 4 9.50 16.48 3.14
CA PRO A 4 10.64 16.00 3.93
C PRO A 4 11.46 14.90 3.24
N LEU A 5 10.79 13.95 2.57
CA LEU A 5 11.45 12.89 1.81
C LEU A 5 12.28 13.39 0.60
N ALA A 6 12.07 14.63 0.15
CA ALA A 6 12.88 15.23 -0.91
C ALA A 6 14.28 15.67 -0.42
N GLU A 7 14.51 15.71 0.90
CA GLU A 7 15.79 16.07 1.50
C GLU A 7 16.74 14.86 1.63
N LEU A 8 16.22 13.64 1.43
CA LEU A 8 17.01 12.42 1.44
C LEU A 8 17.96 12.36 0.23
N PRO A 9 19.09 11.64 0.34
CA PRO A 9 19.97 11.40 -0.80
C PRO A 9 19.21 10.78 -1.97
N ARG A 10 19.69 11.06 -3.19
CA ARG A 10 19.15 10.47 -4.42
C ARG A 10 19.10 8.95 -4.26
N ALA A 11 17.91 8.39 -4.47
CA ALA A 11 17.70 6.96 -4.39
C ALA A 11 18.40 6.22 -5.55
N THR A 12 18.88 5.01 -5.27
CA THR A 12 19.38 4.08 -6.28
C THR A 12 18.26 3.25 -6.90
N PHE A 13 17.21 2.96 -6.12
CA PHE A 13 15.99 2.35 -6.63
C PHE A 13 15.09 3.40 -7.29
N ASP A 14 14.77 3.18 -8.57
CA ASP A 14 13.86 4.04 -9.33
C ASP A 14 12.40 3.61 -9.09
N LEU A 15 11.72 4.32 -8.19
CA LEU A 15 10.31 4.06 -7.88
C LEU A 15 9.38 4.36 -9.07
N GLU A 16 9.72 5.31 -9.95
CA GLU A 16 8.91 5.59 -11.13
C GLU A 16 9.02 4.46 -12.15
N GLU A 17 10.22 3.85 -12.27
CA GLU A 17 10.40 2.63 -13.05
C GLU A 17 9.53 1.50 -12.50
N TRP A 18 9.51 1.31 -11.19
CA TRP A 18 8.63 0.31 -10.56
C TRP A 18 7.16 0.51 -10.94
N LYS A 19 6.64 1.73 -10.82
CA LYS A 19 5.25 2.05 -11.18
C LYS A 19 4.93 1.72 -12.64
N ARG A 20 5.91 1.96 -13.53
CA ARG A 20 5.80 1.60 -14.95
C ARG A 20 5.77 0.08 -15.14
N GLN A 21 6.67 -0.65 -14.51
CA GLN A 21 6.74 -2.11 -14.61
C GLN A 21 5.48 -2.78 -14.04
N TYR A 22 5.00 -2.36 -12.87
CA TYR A 22 3.74 -2.82 -12.29
C TYR A 22 2.54 -2.65 -13.24
N SER A 23 2.54 -1.61 -14.09
CA SER A 23 1.45 -1.36 -15.04
C SER A 23 1.57 -2.17 -16.35
N ASN A 24 2.81 -2.41 -16.78
CA ASN A 24 3.11 -2.94 -18.10
C ASN A 24 3.26 -4.47 -18.10
N ILE A 25 3.91 -5.03 -17.09
CA ILE A 25 4.07 -6.47 -16.94
C ILE A 25 2.70 -7.06 -16.59
N LYS A 26 2.20 -7.97 -17.43
CA LYS A 26 0.87 -8.57 -17.26
C LYS A 26 0.86 -9.76 -16.32
N ASN A 27 2.00 -10.43 -16.19
CA ASN A 27 2.16 -11.50 -15.23
C ASN A 27 2.56 -10.91 -13.87
N HIS A 28 1.73 -11.09 -12.85
CA HIS A 28 1.95 -10.54 -11.52
C HIS A 28 3.26 -11.05 -10.88
N GLU A 29 3.54 -12.34 -11.01
CA GLU A 29 4.76 -12.95 -10.48
C GLU A 29 6.03 -12.35 -11.12
N GLU A 30 6.01 -12.12 -12.43
CA GLU A 30 7.11 -11.46 -13.15
C GLU A 30 7.30 -10.01 -12.66
N ALA A 31 6.20 -9.27 -12.43
CA ALA A 31 6.27 -7.91 -11.89
C ALA A 31 6.87 -7.90 -10.48
N MET A 32 6.45 -8.83 -9.62
CA MET A 32 6.99 -8.96 -8.26
C MET A 32 8.46 -9.38 -8.28
N ASN A 33 8.86 -10.31 -9.15
CA ASN A 33 10.27 -10.70 -9.32
C ASN A 33 11.14 -9.50 -9.73
N TRP A 34 10.63 -8.65 -10.62
CA TRP A 34 11.29 -7.39 -10.96
C TRP A 34 11.43 -6.50 -9.72
N PHE A 35 10.37 -6.28 -8.95
CA PHE A 35 10.41 -5.44 -7.75
C PHE A 35 11.47 -5.93 -6.76
N TRP A 36 11.43 -7.21 -6.38
CA TRP A 36 12.36 -7.76 -5.39
C TRP A 36 13.82 -7.78 -5.85
N SER A 37 14.07 -7.80 -7.16
CA SER A 37 15.43 -7.76 -7.73
C SER A 37 16.02 -6.35 -7.80
N ASN A 38 15.16 -5.31 -7.77
CA ASN A 38 15.58 -3.92 -7.98
C ASN A 38 15.38 -3.03 -6.74
N ALA A 39 14.47 -3.39 -5.84
CA ALA A 39 14.17 -2.61 -4.64
C ALA A 39 15.38 -2.55 -3.70
N ASN A 40 15.67 -1.35 -3.19
CA ASN A 40 16.69 -1.12 -2.18
C ASN A 40 16.05 -0.82 -0.82
N PHE A 41 15.99 -1.82 0.06
CA PHE A 41 15.34 -1.69 1.36
C PHE A 41 16.20 -1.00 2.44
N GLU A 42 17.44 -0.62 2.12
CA GLU A 42 18.18 0.35 2.96
C GLU A 42 17.58 1.76 2.77
N GLU A 43 17.12 2.06 1.57
CA GLU A 43 16.55 3.35 1.19
C GLU A 43 15.02 3.40 1.26
N PHE A 44 14.35 2.27 1.12
CA PHE A 44 12.90 2.16 1.12
C PHE A 44 12.42 1.20 2.21
N SER A 45 11.17 1.34 2.62
CA SER A 45 10.55 0.41 3.55
C SER A 45 9.15 0.03 3.11
N LEU A 46 8.72 -1.15 3.55
CA LEU A 46 7.39 -1.70 3.29
C LEU A 46 6.50 -1.54 4.51
N TRP A 47 5.24 -1.20 4.27
CA TRP A 47 4.27 -0.93 5.31
C TRP A 47 2.93 -1.56 4.97
N LYS A 48 2.40 -2.28 5.94
CA LYS A 48 1.00 -2.70 6.00
C LYS A 48 0.18 -1.55 6.59
N VAL A 49 -0.87 -1.16 5.89
CA VAL A 49 -1.74 -0.02 6.22
C VAL A 49 -3.16 -0.54 6.42
N LYS A 50 -3.68 -0.43 7.65
CA LYS A 50 -4.98 -0.99 8.05
C LYS A 50 -5.92 0.13 8.48
N TYR A 51 -7.13 0.19 7.96
CA TYR A 51 -8.13 1.14 8.45
C TYR A 51 -8.63 0.73 9.84
N LYS A 52 -8.77 1.70 10.74
CA LYS A 52 -9.11 1.47 12.15
C LYS A 52 -10.60 1.22 12.38
N TYR A 53 -11.46 1.90 11.63
CA TYR A 53 -12.91 1.99 11.89
C TYR A 53 -13.70 1.08 10.96
N ASN A 54 -13.31 -0.20 10.86
CA ASN A 54 -13.95 -1.14 9.94
C ASN A 54 -15.43 -1.38 10.26
N ASP A 55 -15.85 -1.18 11.51
CA ASP A 55 -17.23 -1.24 11.98
C ASP A 55 -18.13 -0.10 11.43
N GLU A 56 -17.53 0.98 10.93
CA GLU A 56 -18.25 2.07 10.26
C GLU A 56 -18.45 1.82 8.75
N LEU A 57 -17.81 0.78 8.20
CA LEU A 57 -17.88 0.47 6.77
C LEU A 57 -19.22 -0.17 6.40
N THR A 58 -19.99 0.52 5.56
CA THR A 58 -21.32 0.07 5.13
C THR A 58 -21.28 -0.56 3.75
N MET A 59 -21.21 0.22 2.67
CA MET A 59 -21.17 -0.31 1.31
C MET A 59 -19.73 -0.48 0.83
N THR A 60 -19.41 -1.58 0.14
CA THR A 60 -18.05 -1.83 -0.37
C THR A 60 -17.59 -0.75 -1.35
N PHE A 61 -18.49 -0.24 -2.19
CA PHE A 61 -18.18 0.88 -3.09
C PHE A 61 -17.89 2.20 -2.34
N MET A 62 -18.58 2.46 -1.21
CA MET A 62 -18.29 3.62 -0.36
C MET A 62 -16.95 3.46 0.35
N SER A 63 -16.65 2.24 0.79
CA SER A 63 -15.35 1.87 1.37
C SER A 63 -14.22 2.04 0.34
N ASN A 64 -14.45 1.67 -0.92
CA ASN A 64 -13.48 1.90 -1.98
C ASN A 64 -13.33 3.40 -2.29
N ASN A 65 -14.39 4.20 -2.17
CA ASN A 65 -14.30 5.66 -2.28
C ASN A 65 -13.46 6.28 -1.16
N LEU A 66 -13.47 5.72 0.06
CA LEU A 66 -12.57 6.17 1.14
C LEU A 66 -11.11 5.98 0.75
N ILE A 67 -10.75 4.83 0.17
CA ILE A 67 -9.40 4.58 -0.36
C ILE A 67 -9.04 5.62 -1.43
N GLY A 68 -9.97 5.92 -2.34
CA GLY A 68 -9.76 6.94 -3.37
C GLY A 68 -9.55 8.34 -2.80
N GLY A 69 -10.33 8.72 -1.78
CA GLY A 69 -10.17 9.97 -1.06
C GLY A 69 -8.81 10.08 -0.38
N PHE A 70 -8.36 9.01 0.27
CA PHE A 70 -7.05 8.94 0.90
C PHE A 70 -5.93 9.10 -0.12
N ASN A 71 -5.98 8.35 -1.24
CA ASN A 71 -5.02 8.48 -2.34
C ASN A 71 -4.94 9.91 -2.89
N ASN A 72 -6.08 10.59 -3.07
CA ASN A 72 -6.09 11.98 -3.54
C ASN A 72 -5.37 12.93 -2.57
N ARG A 73 -5.47 12.67 -1.26
CA ARG A 73 -4.79 13.45 -0.22
C ARG A 73 -3.30 13.09 -0.09
N LEU A 74 -2.91 11.88 -0.52
CA LEU A 74 -1.51 11.45 -0.61
C LEU A 74 -0.73 12.01 -1.82
N GLU A 75 -1.38 12.77 -2.71
CA GLU A 75 -0.76 13.27 -3.95
C GLU A 75 0.55 14.04 -3.70
N GLY A 76 0.66 14.74 -2.56
CA GLY A 76 1.90 15.43 -2.15
C GLY A 76 3.11 14.51 -2.00
N SER A 77 2.89 13.23 -1.70
CA SER A 77 3.92 12.22 -1.51
C SER A 77 4.12 11.32 -2.72
N ARG A 78 3.35 11.47 -3.82
CA ARG A 78 3.34 10.55 -4.97
C ARG A 78 4.72 10.11 -5.45
N LYS A 79 5.72 11.00 -5.50
CA LYS A 79 7.09 10.67 -5.95
C LYS A 79 7.86 9.73 -5.01
N PHE A 80 7.36 9.49 -3.81
CA PHE A 80 8.05 8.81 -2.72
C PHE A 80 7.30 7.57 -2.22
N ILE A 81 6.16 7.25 -2.81
CA ILE A 81 5.30 6.15 -2.38
C ILE A 81 4.69 5.43 -3.58
N PHE A 82 4.56 4.12 -3.43
CA PHE A 82 3.68 3.28 -4.24
C PHE A 82 2.95 2.35 -3.30
N GLY A 83 1.72 1.99 -3.63
CA GLY A 83 1.08 0.88 -2.95
C GLY A 83 -0.31 0.61 -3.45
N CYS A 84 -0.89 -0.43 -2.90
CA CYS A 84 -2.27 -0.78 -3.17
C CYS A 84 -3.02 -0.99 -1.86
N ALA A 85 -4.28 -0.56 -1.86
CA ALA A 85 -5.21 -0.85 -0.79
C ALA A 85 -6.49 -1.41 -1.39
N ALA A 86 -7.12 -2.32 -0.66
CA ALA A 86 -8.32 -3.00 -1.08
C ALA A 86 -9.36 -3.02 0.04
N VAL A 87 -10.61 -3.11 -0.39
CA VAL A 87 -11.75 -3.47 0.44
C VAL A 87 -11.86 -4.98 0.37
N TYR A 88 -11.85 -5.63 1.53
CA TYR A 88 -12.07 -7.07 1.66
C TYR A 88 -13.39 -7.31 2.39
N GLY A 89 -14.21 -8.24 1.92
CA GLY A 89 -15.49 -8.61 2.53
C GLY A 89 -16.71 -8.31 1.66
N ALA A 90 -17.80 -7.96 2.33
CA ALA A 90 -19.07 -7.64 1.71
C ALA A 90 -19.71 -6.41 2.37
N ASN A 91 -20.86 -5.99 1.85
CA ASN A 91 -21.61 -4.89 2.43
C ASN A 91 -21.94 -5.14 3.91
N ASN A 92 -21.66 -4.15 4.75
CA ASN A 92 -21.82 -4.07 6.20
C ASN A 92 -20.86 -4.96 7.00
N ASP A 93 -19.89 -5.57 6.33
CA ASP A 93 -18.94 -6.51 6.91
C ASP A 93 -17.72 -6.58 6.00
N SER A 94 -16.97 -5.48 6.03
CA SER A 94 -15.76 -5.32 5.22
C SER A 94 -14.66 -4.66 6.03
N VAL A 95 -13.43 -4.82 5.54
CA VAL A 95 -12.23 -4.21 6.10
C VAL A 95 -11.43 -3.54 4.98
N ILE A 96 -10.71 -2.47 5.31
CA ILE A 96 -9.78 -1.82 4.39
C ILE A 96 -8.35 -2.09 4.83
N GLU A 97 -7.55 -2.64 3.92
CA GLU A 97 -6.15 -2.98 4.19
C GLU A 97 -5.31 -2.89 2.90
N GLY A 98 -4.01 -2.63 3.04
CA GLY A 98 -3.10 -2.55 1.90
C GLY A 98 -1.63 -2.61 2.26
N ALA A 99 -0.78 -2.75 1.25
CA ALA A 99 0.67 -2.71 1.34
C ALA A 99 1.23 -1.54 0.53
N PHE A 100 2.20 -0.83 1.11
CA PHE A 100 2.85 0.33 0.50
C PHE A 100 4.36 0.22 0.64
N VAL A 101 5.08 0.62 -0.41
CA VAL A 101 6.52 0.90 -0.37
C VAL A 101 6.71 2.41 -0.34
N ILE A 102 7.55 2.89 0.58
CA ILE A 102 7.85 4.30 0.76
C ILE A 102 9.35 4.55 0.72
N ARG A 103 9.75 5.76 0.32
CA ARG A 103 11.11 6.25 0.54
C ARG A 103 11.33 6.52 2.03
N GLY A 104 12.46 6.07 2.55
CA GLY A 104 12.84 6.22 3.95
C GLY A 104 12.38 5.06 4.82
N GLN A 105 12.64 5.18 6.12
CA GLN A 105 12.43 4.10 7.10
C GLN A 105 11.31 4.39 8.11
N ASP A 106 10.71 5.57 8.02
CA ASP A 106 9.58 6.04 8.82
C ASP A 106 8.41 6.36 7.87
N TYR A 107 7.22 5.86 8.19
CA TYR A 107 6.01 6.07 7.40
C TYR A 107 5.51 7.50 7.47
N LYS A 108 5.69 8.16 8.62
CA LYS A 108 4.99 9.42 8.90
C LYS A 108 5.19 10.47 7.80
N PRO A 109 6.41 10.77 7.31
CA PRO A 109 6.60 11.78 6.27
C PRO A 109 6.04 11.42 4.89
N ALA A 110 5.69 10.15 4.65
CA ALA A 110 5.06 9.69 3.41
C ALA A 110 3.53 9.76 3.45
N PHE A 111 2.93 9.78 4.65
CA PHE A 111 1.49 9.70 4.84
C PHE A 111 0.88 10.93 5.51
N ASP A 112 1.62 11.69 6.32
CA ASP A 112 1.12 12.85 7.06
C ASP A 112 0.72 14.05 6.18
N VAL A 113 1.05 14.01 4.89
CA VAL A 113 0.49 14.91 3.87
C VAL A 113 -1.04 14.75 3.75
N ALA A 114 -1.56 13.56 4.06
CA ALA A 114 -2.98 13.29 4.13
C ALA A 114 -3.47 13.47 5.58
N PRO A 115 -4.34 14.45 5.88
CA PRO A 115 -4.75 14.77 7.26
C PRO A 115 -5.46 13.62 8.00
N ASP A 116 -6.01 12.67 7.27
CA ASP A 116 -6.73 11.50 7.79
C ASP A 116 -5.87 10.24 7.88
N TYR A 117 -4.54 10.33 7.73
CA TYR A 117 -3.63 9.18 7.90
C TYR A 117 -3.75 8.53 9.28
N GLU A 118 -4.15 9.27 10.32
CA GLU A 118 -4.34 8.75 11.68
C GLU A 118 -5.53 7.80 11.79
N SER A 119 -6.42 7.76 10.80
CA SER A 119 -7.48 6.74 10.69
C SER A 119 -6.95 5.36 10.29
N TYR A 120 -5.64 5.23 10.06
CA TYR A 120 -4.96 4.00 9.71
C TYR A 120 -3.90 3.61 10.74
N ASP A 121 -3.71 2.31 10.90
CA ASP A 121 -2.56 1.71 11.57
C ASP A 121 -1.48 1.36 10.55
N PHE A 122 -0.23 1.59 10.94
CA PHE A 122 0.95 1.35 10.12
C PHE A 122 1.84 0.31 10.78
N GLU A 123 2.08 -0.78 10.08
CA GLU A 123 2.90 -1.89 10.54
C GLU A 123 4.05 -2.09 9.55
N LYS A 124 5.28 -1.96 10.02
CA LYS A 124 6.46 -2.11 9.17
C LYS A 124 6.65 -3.58 8.82
N LEU A 125 6.80 -3.86 7.53
CA LEU A 125 7.01 -5.21 7.01
C LEU A 125 8.51 -5.46 6.82
N ASP A 126 8.93 -6.70 7.05
CA ASP A 126 10.29 -7.16 6.90
C ASP A 126 10.53 -7.76 5.51
N PRO A 127 11.30 -7.09 4.64
CA PRO A 127 11.57 -7.57 3.27
C PRO A 127 12.45 -8.81 3.23
N THR A 128 12.89 -9.37 4.36
CA THR A 128 13.63 -10.64 4.43
C THR A 128 12.75 -11.83 4.79
N LYS A 129 11.57 -11.59 5.38
CA LYS A 129 10.61 -12.64 5.75
C LYS A 129 9.77 -13.08 4.57
N ALA A 130 9.59 -14.39 4.42
CA ALA A 130 8.81 -14.94 3.32
C ALA A 130 7.33 -14.54 3.42
N GLU A 131 6.80 -14.48 4.63
CA GLU A 131 5.42 -14.13 4.94
C GLU A 131 5.10 -12.69 4.53
N ASP A 132 5.98 -11.74 4.85
CA ASP A 132 5.81 -10.34 4.52
C ASP A 132 5.97 -10.08 3.01
N LYS A 133 6.90 -10.79 2.35
CA LYS A 133 7.01 -10.77 0.89
C LYS A 133 5.74 -11.27 0.21
N GLN A 134 5.21 -12.39 0.70
CA GLN A 134 3.97 -12.96 0.18
C GLN A 134 2.81 -12.01 0.41
N TYR A 135 2.71 -11.39 1.59
CA TYR A 135 1.68 -10.40 1.89
C TYR A 135 1.72 -9.20 0.92
N VAL A 136 2.92 -8.66 0.63
CA VAL A 136 3.08 -7.56 -0.34
C VAL A 136 2.65 -8.00 -1.74
N SER A 137 3.09 -9.19 -2.17
CA SER A 137 2.67 -9.77 -3.45
C SER A 137 1.15 -9.91 -3.54
N ASP A 138 0.52 -10.48 -2.52
CA ASP A 138 -0.93 -10.72 -2.49
C ASP A 138 -1.72 -9.40 -2.47
N SER A 139 -1.27 -8.42 -1.68
CA SER A 139 -1.89 -7.10 -1.58
C SER A 139 -1.77 -6.30 -2.88
N TRP A 140 -0.66 -6.43 -3.60
CA TRP A 140 -0.47 -5.75 -4.89
C TRP A 140 -1.10 -6.51 -6.07
N GLY A 141 -1.43 -7.79 -5.89
CA GLY A 141 -2.11 -8.61 -6.91
C GLY A 141 -3.64 -8.50 -6.90
N TRP A 142 -4.27 -8.14 -5.77
CA TRP A 142 -5.74 -8.03 -5.61
C TRP A 142 -6.52 -9.33 -5.83
N GLU A 143 -5.88 -10.49 -5.66
CA GLU A 143 -6.52 -11.78 -5.93
C GLU A 143 -6.80 -12.59 -4.68
N LYS A 144 -6.04 -12.38 -3.60
CA LYS A 144 -6.09 -13.24 -2.42
C LYS A 144 -6.97 -12.64 -1.31
N PRO A 145 -7.76 -13.46 -0.61
CA PRO A 145 -8.45 -13.01 0.59
C PRO A 145 -7.46 -12.69 1.70
N ILE A 146 -7.92 -11.98 2.73
CA ILE A 146 -7.18 -11.79 3.97
C ILE A 146 -7.92 -12.41 5.14
N THR A 147 -7.19 -12.73 6.20
CA THR A 147 -7.80 -13.12 7.48
C THR A 147 -7.76 -11.96 8.44
N HIS A 148 -8.93 -11.57 8.95
CA HIS A 148 -9.09 -10.55 10.00
C HIS A 148 -9.88 -11.16 11.16
N ASN A 149 -9.31 -11.13 12.38
CA ASN A 149 -9.92 -11.71 13.59
C ASN A 149 -10.40 -13.17 13.42
N GLY A 150 -9.62 -14.00 12.72
CA GLY A 150 -9.93 -15.42 12.50
C GLY A 150 -11.00 -15.68 11.43
N LYS A 151 -11.48 -14.64 10.74
CA LYS A 151 -12.42 -14.74 9.64
C LYS A 151 -11.76 -14.35 8.33
N GLU A 152 -12.06 -15.10 7.28
CA GLU A 152 -11.60 -14.82 5.92
C GLU A 152 -12.50 -13.79 5.24
N TYR A 153 -11.88 -12.79 4.59
CA TYR A 153 -12.53 -11.72 3.85
C TYR A 153 -12.02 -11.75 2.39
N PRO A 154 -12.87 -12.08 1.40
CA PRO A 154 -12.49 -12.07 -0.01
C PRO A 154 -12.29 -10.64 -0.51
N VAL A 155 -11.50 -10.44 -1.57
CA VAL A 155 -11.34 -9.12 -2.20
C VAL A 155 -12.67 -8.69 -2.80
N ALA A 156 -13.12 -7.47 -2.49
CA ALA A 156 -14.32 -6.87 -3.06
C ALA A 156 -14.00 -5.83 -4.13
N ASP A 157 -13.03 -4.96 -3.86
CA ASP A 157 -12.59 -3.88 -4.77
C ASP A 157 -11.22 -3.35 -4.30
N GLY A 158 -10.49 -2.63 -5.14
CA GLY A 158 -9.17 -2.10 -4.80
C GLY A 158 -8.74 -0.90 -5.61
N LYS A 159 -7.71 -0.20 -5.10
CA LYS A 159 -7.08 0.93 -5.76
C LYS A 159 -5.57 0.88 -5.60
N VAL A 160 -4.89 1.29 -6.66
CA VAL A 160 -3.45 1.54 -6.68
C VAL A 160 -3.19 3.02 -6.49
N PHE A 161 -2.18 3.35 -5.68
CA PHE A 161 -1.56 4.67 -5.62
C PHE A 161 -0.17 4.59 -6.27
N LYS A 162 0.00 5.30 -7.38
CA LYS A 162 1.22 5.36 -8.18
C LYS A 162 1.34 6.73 -8.83
#